data_AF-A0A8T4PRZ3-F1
#
_entry.id   AF-A0A8T4PRZ3-F1
#
_cell.length_a   1.000
_cell.length_b   1.000
_cell.length_c   1.000
_cell.angle_alpha   90.00
_cell.angle_beta   90.00
_cell.angle_gamma   90.00
#
_symmetry.space_group_name_H-M   'P 1'
#
loop_
_entity.id
_entity.type
_entity.pdbx_description
1 polymer ?
#
loop_
_entity_poly.entity_id
_entity_poly.type
_entity_poly.pdbx_seq_one_letter_code
_entity_poly.pdbx_strand_id
1 'polypeptide(L)' 'MFLLQCPKCKNRMKYQSKDIYLTKKKKKCVYCNHSFYVSNSIVNKI' A
#
# COMPACT_ATOMS: atom_id res chain seq x y z
N MET A 1 -8.22 0.44 8.72
CA MET A 1 -6.76 0.68 8.58
C MET A 1 -6.25 -0.35 7.60
N PHE A 2 -5.46 0.04 6.59
CA PHE A 2 -5.11 -0.87 5.49
C PHE A 2 -3.68 -1.37 5.64
N LEU A 3 -3.46 -2.66 5.37
CA LEU A 3 -2.13 -3.27 5.35
C LEU A 3 -1.70 -3.45 3.90
N LEU A 4 -0.66 -2.73 3.52
CA LEU A 4 -0.15 -2.64 2.15
C LEU A 4 1.21 -3.34 2.08
N GLN A 5 1.36 -4.29 1.17
CA GLN A 5 2.63 -4.97 0.96
C GLN A 5 3.40 -4.34 -0.21
N CYS A 6 4.67 -4.02 0.01
CA CYS A 6 5.51 -3.50 -1.07
C CYS A 6 5.88 -4.63 -2.06
N PRO A 7 5.69 -4.45 -3.37
CA PRO A 7 6.02 -5.49 -4.36
C PRO A 7 7.52 -5.77 -4.48
N LYS A 8 8.38 -4.78 -4.15
CA LYS A 8 9.83 -4.92 -4.27
C LYS A 8 10.48 -5.60 -3.07
N CYS A 9 10.19 -5.12 -1.86
CA CYS A 9 10.83 -5.62 -0.64
C CYS A 9 9.93 -6.53 0.20
N LYS A 10 8.68 -6.78 -0.21
CA LYS A 10 7.68 -7.60 0.49
C LYS A 10 7.35 -7.14 1.92
N ASN A 11 7.90 -6.01 2.36
CA ASN A 11 7.59 -5.42 3.65
C ASN A 11 6.14 -4.92 3.70
N ARG A 12 5.52 -5.16 4.85
CA ARG A 12 4.14 -4.76 5.14
C ARG A 12 4.13 -3.39 5.79
N MET A 13 3.20 -2.56 5.36
CA MET A 13 3.11 -1.16 5.75
C MET A 13 1.70 -0.86 6.19
N LYS A 14 1.57 -0.26 7.37
CA LYS A 14 0.30 0.22 7.88
C LYS A 14 -0.04 1.54 7.20
N TYR A 15 -1.16 1.57 6.50
CA TYR A 15 -1.68 2.76 5.84
C TYR A 15 -3.01 3.17 6.44
N GLN A 16 -3.03 4.34 7.08
CA GLN A 16 -4.27 5.05 7.38
C GLN A 16 -4.65 5.86 6.14
N SER A 17 -5.66 5.38 5.40
CA SER A 17 -6.34 6.21 4.40
C SER A 17 -7.60 6.76 5.03
N LYS A 18 -7.82 8.07 4.89
CA LYS A 18 -9.12 8.70 5.20
C LYS A 18 -10.20 8.27 4.19
N ASP A 19 -9.78 7.95 2.96
CA ASP A 19 -10.67 7.45 1.91
C ASP A 19 -10.80 5.93 1.96
N ILE A 20 -12.03 5.45 1.73
CA ILE A 20 -12.38 4.02 1.61
C ILE A 20 -11.67 3.37 0.40
N TYR A 21 -11.33 4.17 -0.62
CA TYR A 21 -10.70 3.72 -1.86
C TYR A 21 -9.22 4.13 -1.91
N LEU A 22 -8.34 3.20 -1.52
CA LEU A 22 -6.89 3.33 -1.68
C LEU A 22 -6.42 2.95 -3.10
N THR A 23 -7.30 2.35 -3.88
CA THR A 23 -7.02 1.83 -5.22
C THR A 23 -6.61 2.95 -6.18
N LYS A 24 -5.61 2.69 -7.03
CA LYS A 24 -5.01 3.62 -8.02
C LYS A 24 -4.20 4.80 -7.46
N LYS A 25 -4.04 4.94 -6.14
CA LYS A 25 -3.11 5.93 -5.57
C LYS A 25 -1.67 5.45 -5.69
N LYS A 26 -0.77 6.31 -6.16
CA LYS A 26 0.68 6.06 -6.13
C LYS A 26 1.18 6.21 -4.70
N LYS A 27 1.86 5.19 -4.17
CA LYS A 27 2.44 5.19 -2.82
C LYS A 27 3.91 4.82 -2.88
N LYS A 28 4.66 5.36 -1.92
CA LYS A 28 6.09 5.11 -1.76
C LYS A 28 6.30 4.18 -0.57
N CYS A 29 7.13 3.17 -0.74
CA CYS A 29 7.56 2.32 0.35
C CYS A 29 8.55 3.07 1.24
N VAL A 30 8.31 3.11 2.54
CA VAL A 30 9.22 3.74 3.53
C VAL A 30 10.52 2.96 3.68
N TYR A 31 10.55 1.65 3.38
CA TYR A 31 11.74 0.81 3.54
C TYR A 31 12.69 0.86 2.34
N CYS A 32 12.17 0.74 1.12
CA CYS A 32 13.00 0.62 -0.09
C CYS A 32 12.87 1.81 -1.04
N ASN A 33 12.16 2.86 -0.61
CA ASN A 33 11.86 4.07 -1.40
C ASN A 33 11.18 3.82 -2.76
N HIS A 34 10.74 2.58 -3.03
CA HIS A 34 10.11 2.20 -4.28
C HIS A 34 8.69 2.78 -4.36
N SER A 35 8.39 3.43 -5.48
CA SER A 35 7.06 3.95 -5.76
C SER A 35 6.26 2.94 -6.56
N PHE A 36 5.06 2.60 -6.09
CA PHE A 36 4.18 1.63 -6.73
C PHE A 36 2.72 2.09 -6.63
N TYR A 37 1.88 1.58 -7.53
CA TYR A 37 0.45 1.85 -7.49
C TYR A 37 -0.22 0.87 -6.56
N VAL A 38 -1.11 1.37 -5.70
CA VAL A 38 -1.94 0.52 -4.85
C VAL A 38 -3.05 -0.07 -5.70
N SER A 39 -2.93 -1.34 -6.06
CA SER A 39 -3.97 -2.11 -6.75
C SER A 39 -4.85 -2.87 -5.75
N ASN A 40 -6.10 -3.16 -6.13
CA ASN A 40 -7.09 -3.82 -5.27
C ASN A 40 -6.58 -5.17 -4.73
N SER A 41 -5.71 -5.84 -5.49
CA SER A 41 -5.08 -7.12 -5.11
C SER A 41 -4.06 -7.02 -3.96
N ILE A 42 -3.67 -5.81 -3.52
CA ILE A 42 -2.68 -5.57 -2.46
C ILE A 42 -3.36 -5.06 -1.17
N VAL A 43 -4.67 -4.79 -1.22
CA VAL A 43 -5.43 -4.25 -0.10
C VAL A 43 -6.18 -5.40 0.58
N ASN A 44 -5.54 -6.06 1.55
CA ASN A 44 -6.28 -6.92 2.48
C ASN A 44 -7.06 -6.01 3.44
N LYS A 45 -8.37 -5.95 3.25
CA LYS A 45 -9.32 -5.31 4.16
C LYS A 45 -9.38 -6.18 5.42
N ILE A 46 -8.77 -5.71 6.50
CA ILE A 46 -8.91 -6.27 7.85
C ILE A 46 -10.02 -5.51 8.54
#